data_AF-A0A226HN13-F1
#
_entry.id   AF-A0A226HN13-F1
#
_cell.length_a   1.000
_cell.length_b   1.000
_cell.length_c   1.000
_cell.angle_alpha   90.00
_cell.angle_beta   90.00
_cell.angle_gamma   90.00
#
_symmetry.space_group_name_H-M   'P 1'
#
loop_
_entity.id
_entity.type
_entity.pdbx_description
1 polymer ?
#
loop_
_entity_poly.entity_id
_entity_poly.type
_entity_poly.pdbx_seq_one_letter_code
_entity_poly.pdbx_strand_id
1 'polypeptide(L)' 'MQNKSKDPLHGITLQNILEILVDFYGFDTLAELIPIKCFSSNPSIKSSLTFLRKTDWARKKVEDLYIKTLPKLSN' A
#
# COMPACT_ATOMS: atom_id res chain seq x y z
N MET A 1 -14.28 25.79 6.59
CA MET A 1 -13.99 24.84 7.68
C MET A 1 -13.88 23.45 7.07
N GLN A 2 -12.67 22.90 6.96
CA GLN A 2 -12.47 21.45 6.79
C GLN A 2 -11.38 21.03 7.79
N ASN A 3 -11.85 20.60 8.96
CA ASN A 3 -11.06 19.89 9.94
C ASN A 3 -10.69 18.53 9.34
N LYS A 4 -9.43 18.30 8.97
CA LYS A 4 -8.90 16.93 8.86
C LYS A 4 -8.00 16.68 10.07
N SER A 5 -8.65 16.09 11.07
CA SER A 5 -8.09 15.70 12.35
C SER A 5 -6.92 14.74 12.21
N LYS A 6 -5.79 15.15 12.79
CA LYS A 6 -4.87 14.40 13.68
C LYS A 6 -4.59 12.93 13.33
N ASP A 7 -3.34 12.72 12.92
CA ASP A 7 -2.61 11.46 12.77
C ASP A 7 -3.01 10.56 11.59
N PRO A 8 -2.46 10.79 10.38
CA PRO A 8 -2.72 9.99 9.18
C PRO A 8 -2.12 8.58 9.23
N LEU A 9 -1.77 8.07 10.42
CA LEU A 9 -1.10 6.81 10.67
C LEU A 9 -1.60 6.10 11.94
N HIS A 10 -2.48 6.71 12.75
CA HIS A 10 -2.94 6.08 13.97
C HIS A 10 -3.97 4.99 13.66
N GLY A 11 -3.56 3.72 13.75
CA GLY A 11 -4.44 2.56 13.50
C GLY A 11 -4.49 2.07 12.05
N ILE A 12 -3.57 2.48 11.19
CA ILE A 12 -3.54 2.02 9.80
C ILE A 12 -2.98 0.60 9.74
N THR A 13 -3.81 -0.32 9.24
CA THR A 13 -3.43 -1.72 9.02
C THR A 13 -2.68 -1.87 7.69
N LEU A 14 -1.93 -2.97 7.53
CA LEU A 14 -1.32 -3.33 6.24
C LEU A 14 -2.35 -3.38 5.09
N GLN A 15 -3.61 -3.73 5.41
CA GLN A 15 -4.71 -3.67 4.45
C GLN A 15 -4.95 -2.23 3.97
N ASN A 16 -5.15 -1.29 4.90
CA ASN A 16 -5.38 0.10 4.53
C ASN A 16 -4.19 0.69 3.76
N ILE A 17 -2.96 0.37 4.16
CA ILE A 17 -1.76 0.81 3.44
C ILE A 17 -1.83 0.35 1.98
N LEU A 18 -2.11 -0.93 1.78
CA LEU A 18 -2.20 -1.50 0.44
C LEU A 18 -3.36 -0.90 -0.36
N GLU A 19 -4.54 -0.73 0.24
CA GLU A 19 -5.70 -0.12 -0.40
C GLU A 19 -5.41 1.30 -0.85
N ILE A 20 -4.78 2.13 -0.02
CA ILE A 20 -4.39 3.50 -0.38
C ILE A 20 -3.37 3.50 -1.52
N LEU A 21 -2.37 2.63 -1.45
CA LEU A 21 -1.34 2.55 -2.50
C LEU A 21 -1.92 2.08 -3.84
N VAL A 22 -2.85 1.12 -3.81
CA VAL A 22 -3.56 0.64 -5.00
C VAL A 22 -4.48 1.73 -5.56
N ASP A 23 -5.19 2.46 -4.70
CA ASP A 23 -6.07 3.56 -5.12
C ASP A 23 -5.28 4.73 -5.74
N PHE A 24 -4.09 5.02 -5.20
CA PHE A 24 -3.24 6.11 -5.67
C PHE A 24 -2.40 5.76 -6.91
N TYR A 25 -1.80 4.56 -6.96
CA TYR A 25 -0.87 4.16 -8.04
C TYR A 25 -1.43 3.10 -9.01
N GLY A 26 -2.39 2.28 -8.58
CA GLY A 26 -2.82 1.09 -9.30
C GLY A 26 -1.89 -0.10 -9.12
N PHE A 27 -2.40 -1.30 -9.43
CA PHE A 27 -1.64 -2.55 -9.32
C PHE A 27 -0.48 -2.64 -10.32
N ASP A 28 -0.62 -2.04 -11.51
CA ASP A 28 0.42 -2.07 -12.54
C ASP A 28 1.70 -1.36 -12.07
N THR A 29 1.57 -0.13 -11.57
CA THR A 29 2.68 0.64 -10.98
C THR A 29 3.26 -0.07 -9.76
N LEU A 30 2.42 -0.68 -8.92
CA LEU A 30 2.90 -1.46 -7.78
C LEU A 30 3.68 -2.69 -8.21
N ALA A 31 3.32 -3.35 -9.32
CA ALA A 31 4.06 -4.47 -9.88
C ALA A 31 5.44 -4.04 -10.43
N GLU A 32 5.57 -2.81 -10.93
CA GLU A 32 6.88 -2.26 -11.34
C GLU A 32 7.76 -1.92 -10.13
N LEU A 33 7.18 -1.29 -9.10
CA LEU A 33 7.91 -0.91 -7.89
C LEU A 33 8.25 -2.10 -7.00
N ILE A 34 7.36 -3.08 -6.95
CA ILE A 34 7.44 -4.29 -6.14
C ILE A 34 7.13 -5.46 -7.07
N PRO A 35 8.17 -6.05 -7.70
CA PRO A 35 8.02 -7.10 -8.71
C PRO A 35 7.60 -8.44 -8.08
N ILE A 36 6.34 -8.49 -7.62
CA ILE A 36 5.70 -9.68 -7.09
C ILE A 36 4.59 -10.13 -8.04
N LYS A 37 4.53 -11.44 -8.29
CA LYS A 37 3.51 -12.05 -9.16
C LYS A 37 2.08 -11.77 -8.72
N CYS A 38 1.89 -11.44 -7.44
CA CYS A 38 0.56 -11.17 -6.89
C CYS A 38 -0.08 -9.92 -7.52
N PHE A 39 0.69 -8.88 -7.81
CA PHE A 39 0.19 -7.65 -8.42
C PHE A 39 -0.03 -7.77 -9.93
N SER A 40 0.72 -8.64 -10.62
CA SER A 40 0.58 -8.80 -12.08
C SER A 40 -0.42 -9.88 -12.50
N SER A 41 -0.54 -10.97 -11.74
CA SER A 41 -1.27 -12.17 -12.20
C SER A 41 -2.68 -12.31 -11.60
N ASN A 42 -2.91 -11.82 -10.38
CA ASN A 42 -4.23 -11.81 -9.76
C ASN A 42 -4.35 -10.62 -8.79
N PRO A 43 -4.38 -9.39 -9.33
CA PRO A 43 -4.40 -8.16 -8.55
C PRO A 43 -5.66 -8.10 -7.70
N SER A 44 -5.52 -8.47 -6.43
CA SER A 44 -6.58 -8.35 -5.44
C SER A 44 -5.99 -8.08 -4.07
N ILE A 45 -6.69 -7.27 -3.28
CA ILE A 45 -6.27 -6.89 -1.93
C ILE A 45 -6.10 -8.14 -1.05
N LYS A 46 -7.06 -9.08 -1.06
CA LYS A 46 -6.98 -10.31 -0.24
C LYS A 46 -5.80 -11.22 -0.60
N SER A 47 -5.56 -11.46 -1.90
CA SER A 47 -4.43 -12.28 -2.35
C SER A 47 -3.10 -11.62 -1.98
N SER A 48 -3.01 -10.31 -2.22
CA SER A 48 -1.84 -9.50 -1.88
C SER A 48 -1.55 -9.53 -0.39
N LEU A 49 -2.55 -9.33 0.47
CA LEU A 49 -2.36 -9.40 1.92
C LEU A 49 -1.93 -10.79 2.39
N THR A 50 -2.48 -11.85 1.80
CA THR A 50 -2.07 -13.23 2.12
C THR A 50 -0.61 -13.45 1.74
N PHE A 51 -0.17 -12.92 0.61
CA PHE A 51 1.22 -12.97 0.16
C PHE A 51 2.15 -12.13 1.05
N LEU A 52 1.80 -10.86 1.30
CA LEU A 52 2.56 -9.95 2.16
C LEU A 52 2.65 -10.45 3.60
N ARG A 53 1.68 -11.24 4.08
CA ARG A 53 1.75 -11.93 5.38
C ARG A 53 2.80 -13.05 5.42
N LYS A 54 3.03 -13.72 4.29
CA LYS A 54 4.03 -14.80 4.17
C LYS A 54 5.40 -14.31 3.73
N THR A 55 5.49 -13.11 3.16
CA THR A 55 6.72 -12.57 2.56
C THR A 55 7.06 -11.23 3.18
N ASP A 56 7.86 -11.26 4.26
CA ASP A 56 8.16 -10.08 5.08
C ASP A 56 8.93 -9.00 4.33
N TRP A 57 9.85 -9.36 3.42
CA TRP A 57 10.57 -8.37 2.63
C TRP A 57 9.64 -7.57 1.70
N ALA A 58 8.60 -8.22 1.16
CA ALA A 58 7.61 -7.58 0.30
C ALA A 58 6.69 -6.66 1.12
N ARG A 59 6.30 -7.09 2.33
CA ARG A 59 5.57 -6.23 3.28
C ARG A 59 6.34 -4.94 3.56
N LYS A 60 7.62 -5.04 3.93
CA LYS A 60 8.47 -3.88 4.18
C LYS A 60 8.52 -2.93 2.98
N LYS A 61 8.61 -3.45 1.76
CA LYS A 61 8.60 -2.63 0.53
C LYS A 61 7.29 -1.86 0.35
N VAL A 62 6.15 -2.49 0.64
CA VAL A 62 4.83 -1.83 0.60
C VAL A 62 4.75 -0.73 1.66
N GLU A 63 5.19 -1.00 2.89
CA GLU A 63 5.22 -0.02 3.97
C GLU A 63 6.16 1.17 3.66
N ASP A 64 7.36 0.90 3.15
CA ASP A 64 8.32 1.92 2.71
C ASP A 64 7.74 2.79 1.60
N LEU A 65 7.05 2.18 0.62
CA LEU A 65 6.42 2.90 -0.47
C LEU A 65 5.30 3.81 0.04
N TYR A 66 4.53 3.35 1.02
CA TYR A 66 3.51 4.15 1.67
C TYR A 66 4.10 5.38 2.34
N ILE A 67 5.16 5.22 3.14
CA ILE A 67 5.86 6.33 3.80
C ILE A 67 6.35 7.37 2.77
N LYS A 68 6.89 6.92 1.64
CA LYS A 68 7.31 7.81 0.54
C LYS A 68 6.15 8.53 -0.14
N THR A 69 4.94 7.98 -0.05
CA THR A 69 3.74 8.51 -0.70
C THR A 69 2.91 9.39 0.24
N LEU A 70 3.04 9.24 1.56
CA LEU A 70 2.43 10.12 2.56
C LEU A 70 2.56 11.63 2.25
N PRO A 71 3.75 12.18 1.91
CA PRO A 71 3.86 13.61 1.57
C PRO A 71 3.11 13.98 0.29
N LYS A 72 2.89 13.03 -0.63
CA LYS A 72 2.10 13.26 -1.86
C LYS A 72 0.59 13.20 -1.61
N LEU A 73 0.15 12.45 -0.59
CA LEU A 73 -1.26 12.32 -0.22
C LEU A 73 -1.82 13.54 0.52
N SER A 74 -0.95 14.36 1.13
CA SER A 74 -1.33 15.49 1.97
C SER A 74 -1.48 16.83 1.22
N ASN A 75 -1.55 16.81 -0.12
CA ASN A 75 -1.55 18.01 -0.97
C ASN A 75 -2.90 18.23 -1.67
#